data_AF-A0A0X3Y5V2-F1
#
_entry.id   AF-A0A0X3Y5V2-F1
#
_cell.length_a   1.000
_cell.length_b   1.000
_cell.length_c   1.000
_cell.angle_alpha   90.00
_cell.angle_beta   90.00
_cell.angle_gamma   90.00
#
_symmetry.space_group_name_H-M   'P 1'
#
loop_
_entity.id
_entity.type
_entity.pdbx_description
1 polymer ?
#
loop_
_entity_poly.entity_id
_entity_poly.type
_entity_poly.pdbx_seq_one_letter_code
_entity_poly.pdbx_strand_id
1 'polypeptide(L)'
;MIFLKPYFEILFAAAWSLQQILEGLGLRSSSFTEVNEHQHIVASYWSPGQATIELLGMMLAPFAILCSLFVFAGYILGGLKGTLLTILILLLPGLLSLLSVWPELAVVPTDYVVGGGGKLSTITGFIVIVALALTCGWSLNIISSDYFRLGEKYRNIFDHFWYLLAISSGIFFVVESSDKQYESEIAYQESIVNSSSIFLIDQLDRYYLDADCKKEGLVNETCSWSQRVKEKLYDYTLRDLGSYYTRSGPDSIEDFFGGNNGLTSIIRREIAQYNAKKCPIEDLGGGSKSFRNVDSSCIRTPSELCREYPPELDGAIEKNLMITPLALATECVLPNLIQGKKRLQTLEEKAAKQGGNPYVKWMIFVLLSFLVGVKISNTTVKLVNSTEHDNSPPRTHQILNFLRRLFNYPFLKLFILIRKSE
;
A
#
# COMPACT_ATOMS: atom_id res chain seq x y z
N MET A 1 11.25 17.71 30.43
CA MET A 1 10.54 16.91 29.42
C MET A 1 11.25 16.84 28.06
N ILE A 2 12.10 17.83 27.68
CA ILE A 2 12.81 17.85 26.39
C ILE A 2 13.65 16.58 26.15
N PHE A 3 14.41 16.12 27.14
CA PHE A 3 15.23 14.91 27.01
C PHE A 3 14.45 13.63 26.65
N LEU A 4 13.21 13.47 27.15
CA LEU A 4 12.41 12.26 26.91
C LEU A 4 11.54 12.35 25.64
N LYS A 5 11.33 13.55 25.11
CA LYS A 5 10.57 13.82 23.89
C LYS A 5 10.88 12.84 22.74
N PRO A 6 12.14 12.62 22.34
CA PRO A 6 12.45 11.75 21.19
C PRO A 6 11.98 10.31 21.36
N TYR A 7 12.04 9.76 22.58
CA TYR A 7 11.58 8.39 22.83
C TYR A 7 10.05 8.29 22.74
N PHE A 8 9.32 9.28 23.24
CA PHE A 8 7.87 9.32 23.12
C PHE A 8 7.43 9.51 21.66
N GLU A 9 8.07 10.39 20.90
CA GLU A 9 7.75 10.60 19.48
C GLU A 9 7.98 9.35 18.65
N ILE A 10 9.13 8.69 18.84
CA ILE A 10 9.48 7.44 18.17
C ILE A 10 8.47 6.34 18.51
N LEU A 11 8.16 6.15 19.80
CA LEU A 11 7.20 5.12 20.22
C LEU A 11 5.78 5.44 19.79
N PHE A 12 5.39 6.72 19.75
CA PHE A 12 4.07 7.13 19.30
C PHE A 12 3.90 6.90 17.80
N ALA A 13 4.93 7.14 16.97
CA ALA A 13 4.92 6.79 15.54
C ALA A 13 4.76 5.28 15.34
N ALA A 14 5.49 4.49 16.13
CA ALA A 14 5.39 3.03 16.11
C ALA A 14 4.00 2.54 16.54
N ALA A 15 3.40 3.17 17.57
CA ALA A 15 2.06 2.86 18.03
C ALA A 15 1.01 3.14 16.94
N TRP A 16 1.09 4.28 16.24
CA TRP A 16 0.21 4.56 15.10
C TRP A 16 0.30 3.47 14.03
N SER A 17 1.52 3.06 13.71
CA SER A 17 1.74 2.04 12.69
C SER A 17 1.23 0.67 13.12
N LEU A 18 1.47 0.29 14.36
CA LEU A 18 1.00 -0.98 14.90
C LEU A 18 -0.53 -1.00 15.02
N GLN A 19 -1.16 0.10 15.43
CA GLN A 19 -2.62 0.20 15.52
C GLN A 19 -3.28 0.00 14.14
N GLN A 20 -2.78 0.67 13.10
CA GLN A 20 -3.29 0.52 11.74
C GLN A 20 -3.15 -0.92 11.21
N ILE A 21 -2.06 -1.61 11.56
CA ILE A 21 -1.86 -3.02 11.18
C ILE A 21 -2.81 -3.94 11.93
N LEU A 22 -2.95 -3.76 13.25
CA LEU A 22 -3.86 -4.56 14.06
C LEU A 22 -5.31 -4.39 13.64
N GLU A 23 -5.69 -3.17 13.22
CA GLU A 23 -7.01 -2.90 12.66
C GLU A 23 -7.19 -3.49 11.27
N GLY A 24 -6.15 -3.43 10.43
CA GLY A 24 -6.11 -4.13 9.16
C GLY A 24 -6.26 -5.65 9.26
N LEU A 25 -5.75 -6.25 10.33
CA LEU A 25 -5.88 -7.68 10.65
C LEU A 25 -7.21 -8.02 11.36
N GLY A 26 -8.03 -7.03 11.73
CA GLY A 26 -9.24 -7.22 12.51
C GLY A 26 -8.99 -7.62 13.97
N LEU A 27 -7.77 -7.42 14.49
CA LEU A 27 -7.38 -7.77 15.87
C LEU A 27 -7.68 -6.64 16.88
N ARG A 28 -7.73 -5.39 16.42
CA ARG A 28 -8.22 -4.24 17.20
C ARG A 28 -9.13 -3.38 16.34
N SER A 29 -10.01 -2.62 16.99
CA SER A 29 -10.84 -1.62 16.35
C SER A 29 -10.42 -0.23 16.84
N SER A 30 -10.43 0.77 15.97
CA SER A 30 -10.38 2.19 16.37
C SER A 30 -11.77 2.80 16.61
N SER A 31 -12.82 1.99 16.44
CA SER A 31 -14.21 2.32 16.78
C SER A 31 -14.53 1.84 18.18
N PHE A 32 -15.11 2.74 18.98
CA PHE A 32 -15.50 2.53 20.37
C PHE A 32 -17.03 2.55 20.48
N THR A 33 -17.56 1.79 21.44
CA THR A 33 -18.98 1.76 21.79
C THR A 33 -19.15 2.22 23.22
N GLU A 34 -20.00 3.20 23.44
CA GLU A 34 -20.43 3.63 24.77
C GLU A 34 -21.66 2.83 25.17
N VAL A 35 -21.63 2.33 26.40
CA VAL A 35 -22.65 1.43 26.94
C VAL A 35 -23.18 2.05 28.23
N ASN A 36 -24.50 2.05 28.43
CA ASN A 36 -25.10 2.53 29.67
C ASN A 36 -24.95 1.50 30.81
N GLU A 37 -25.39 1.89 32.01
CA GLU A 37 -25.42 1.03 33.21
C GLU A 37 -26.20 -0.29 33.03
N HIS A 38 -27.07 -0.37 32.02
CA HIS A 38 -27.89 -1.54 31.68
C HIS A 38 -27.26 -2.38 30.56
N GLN A 39 -25.99 -2.16 30.22
CA GLN A 39 -25.27 -2.83 29.13
C GLN A 39 -25.85 -2.62 27.72
N HIS A 40 -26.65 -1.56 27.51
CA HIS A 40 -27.15 -1.19 26.18
C HIS A 40 -26.21 -0.18 25.51
N ILE A 41 -25.93 -0.40 24.23
CA ILE A 41 -25.12 0.51 23.41
C ILE A 41 -25.89 1.81 23.21
N VAL A 42 -25.35 2.91 23.71
CA VAL A 42 -25.97 4.26 23.66
C VAL A 42 -25.38 5.09 22.53
N ALA A 43 -24.09 4.88 22.23
CA ALA A 43 -23.39 5.58 21.17
C ALA A 43 -22.22 4.75 20.65
N SER A 44 -21.77 5.05 19.43
CA SER A 44 -20.51 4.57 18.89
C SER A 44 -19.77 5.73 18.25
N TYR A 45 -18.47 5.85 18.53
CA TYR A 45 -17.63 6.89 17.92
C TYR A 45 -16.31 6.27 17.43
N TRP A 46 -15.68 6.97 16.49
CA TRP A 46 -14.42 6.56 15.90
C TRP A 46 -13.29 7.49 16.37
N SER A 47 -12.24 6.92 16.98
CA SER A 47 -11.14 7.70 17.56
C SER A 47 -9.79 6.95 17.44
N PRO A 48 -9.12 7.02 16.27
CA PRO A 48 -7.84 6.33 16.08
C PRO A 48 -6.73 6.88 16.99
N GLY A 49 -6.81 8.15 17.41
CA GLY A 49 -5.89 8.74 18.38
C GLY A 49 -5.98 8.08 19.76
N GLN A 50 -7.20 7.85 20.27
CA GLN A 50 -7.40 7.17 21.56
C GLN A 50 -6.90 5.72 21.51
N ALA A 51 -7.24 4.98 20.46
CA ALA A 51 -6.78 3.60 20.28
C ALA A 51 -5.24 3.50 20.24
N THR A 52 -4.59 4.50 19.64
CA THR A 52 -3.13 4.60 19.57
C THR A 52 -2.50 4.92 20.93
N ILE A 53 -3.10 5.79 21.74
CA ILE A 53 -2.58 6.13 23.08
C ILE A 53 -2.57 4.90 23.99
N GLU A 54 -3.62 4.09 23.93
CA GLU A 54 -3.67 2.81 24.67
C GLU A 54 -2.53 1.88 24.25
N LEU A 55 -2.27 1.78 22.94
CA LEU A 55 -1.20 0.96 22.39
C LEU A 55 0.19 1.49 22.76
N LEU A 56 0.39 2.81 22.73
CA LEU A 56 1.61 3.45 23.24
C LEU A 56 1.85 3.06 24.71
N GLY A 57 0.82 3.10 25.55
CA GLY A 57 0.88 2.66 26.95
C GLY A 57 1.38 1.23 27.08
N MET A 58 0.86 0.32 26.25
CA MET A 58 1.29 -1.09 26.19
C MET A 58 2.73 -1.26 25.66
N MET A 59 3.22 -0.36 24.80
CA MET A 59 4.57 -0.41 24.23
C MET A 59 5.67 0.13 25.16
N LEU A 60 5.33 0.98 26.15
CA LEU A 60 6.31 1.55 27.07
C LEU A 60 7.01 0.49 27.94
N ALA A 61 6.26 -0.49 28.44
CA ALA A 61 6.79 -1.58 29.25
C ALA A 61 7.81 -2.46 28.49
N PRO A 62 7.49 -3.04 27.31
CA PRO A 62 8.46 -3.81 26.54
C PRO A 62 9.65 -2.96 26.06
N PHE A 63 9.46 -1.67 25.78
CA PHE A 63 10.57 -0.77 25.47
C PHE A 63 11.55 -0.60 26.64
N ALA A 64 11.05 -0.42 27.86
CA ALA A 64 11.89 -0.33 29.06
C ALA A 64 12.64 -1.63 29.34
N ILE A 65 11.99 -2.78 29.13
CA ILE A 65 12.62 -4.10 29.20
C ILE A 65 13.72 -4.22 28.15
N LEU A 66 13.45 -3.82 26.90
CA LEU A 66 14.43 -3.86 25.82
C LEU A 66 15.65 -2.99 26.11
N CYS A 67 15.47 -1.78 26.65
CA CYS A 67 16.57 -0.92 27.07
C CYS A 67 17.46 -1.61 28.11
N SER A 68 16.83 -2.30 29.09
CA SER A 68 17.54 -3.05 30.11
C SER A 68 18.32 -4.24 29.52
N LEU A 69 17.71 -4.99 28.60
CA LEU A 69 18.36 -6.09 27.87
C LEU A 69 19.53 -5.60 27.01
N PHE A 70 19.39 -4.42 26.39
CA PHE A 70 20.42 -3.82 25.57
C PHE A 70 21.66 -3.44 26.39
N VAL A 71 21.46 -2.81 27.56
CA VAL A 71 22.55 -2.51 28.49
C VAL A 71 23.23 -3.78 29.00
N PHE A 72 22.42 -4.80 29.33
CA PHE A 72 22.92 -6.09 29.81
C PHE A 72 23.73 -6.83 28.74
N ALA A 73 23.29 -6.83 27.48
CA ALA A 73 24.06 -7.37 26.37
C ALA A 73 25.41 -6.63 26.18
N GLY A 74 25.43 -5.31 26.36
CA GLY A 74 26.66 -4.52 26.37
C GLY A 74 27.62 -4.93 27.49
N TYR A 75 27.11 -5.19 28.70
CA TYR A 75 27.92 -5.71 29.81
C TYR A 75 28.53 -7.08 29.49
N ILE A 76 27.76 -7.98 28.89
CA ILE A 76 28.26 -9.30 28.48
C ILE A 76 29.42 -9.15 27.51
N LEU A 77 29.30 -8.28 26.49
CA LEU A 77 30.37 -8.06 25.51
C LEU A 77 31.63 -7.45 26.14
N GLY A 78 31.52 -6.34 26.88
CA GLY A 78 32.69 -5.51 27.23
C GLY A 78 32.81 -5.12 28.70
N GLY A 79 32.06 -5.78 29.60
CA GLY A 79 31.97 -5.40 31.01
C GLY A 79 31.53 -3.95 31.17
N LEU A 80 32.18 -3.22 32.07
CA LEU A 80 31.88 -1.80 32.32
C LEU A 80 32.03 -0.90 31.08
N LYS A 81 33.04 -1.16 30.22
CA LYS A 81 33.23 -0.37 28.99
C LYS A 81 32.07 -0.58 28.03
N GLY A 82 31.62 -1.81 27.88
CA GLY A 82 30.46 -2.16 27.05
C GLY A 82 29.15 -1.58 27.59
N THR A 83 28.95 -1.61 28.90
CA THR A 83 27.81 -0.96 29.58
C THR A 83 27.79 0.55 29.38
N LEU A 84 28.94 1.22 29.53
CA LEU A 84 29.04 2.67 29.31
C LEU A 84 28.72 3.04 27.87
N LEU A 85 29.20 2.25 26.90
CA LEU A 85 28.91 2.46 25.49
C LEU A 85 27.42 2.31 25.17
N THR A 86 26.77 1.24 25.67
CA THR A 86 25.33 1.03 25.41
C THR A 86 24.46 2.08 26.10
N ILE A 87 24.83 2.52 27.32
CA ILE A 87 24.17 3.65 27.98
C ILE A 87 24.33 4.94 27.17
N LEU A 88 25.55 5.23 26.68
CA LEU A 88 25.79 6.42 25.86
C LEU A 88 24.93 6.42 24.59
N ILE A 89 24.82 5.28 23.90
CA ILE A 89 23.96 5.11 22.73
C ILE A 89 22.50 5.33 23.11
N LEU A 90 22.03 4.77 24.23
CA LEU A 90 20.65 4.96 24.68
C LEU A 90 20.34 6.39 25.05
N LEU A 91 21.29 7.15 25.60
CA LEU A 91 21.10 8.57 25.98
C LEU A 91 21.21 9.52 24.78
N LEU A 92 21.79 9.08 23.67
CA LEU A 92 22.09 9.93 22.50
C LEU A 92 20.86 10.67 21.95
N PRO A 93 19.68 10.04 21.73
CA PRO A 93 18.49 10.75 21.27
C PRO A 93 18.10 11.91 22.19
N GLY A 94 18.09 11.67 23.50
CA GLY A 94 17.76 12.70 24.49
C GLY A 94 18.80 13.81 24.56
N LEU A 95 20.09 13.50 24.42
CA LEU A 95 21.16 14.50 24.33
C LEU A 95 21.03 15.38 23.09
N LEU A 96 20.74 14.79 21.92
CA LEU A 96 20.49 15.53 20.68
C LEU A 96 19.25 16.42 20.79
N SER A 97 18.21 15.97 21.50
CA SER A 97 17.02 16.78 21.76
C SER A 97 17.32 17.99 22.66
N LEU A 98 18.17 17.82 23.68
CA LEU A 98 18.63 18.94 24.52
C LEU A 98 19.46 19.97 23.71
N LEU A 99 20.19 19.52 22.69
CA LEU A 99 20.94 20.39 21.78
C LEU A 99 20.07 21.00 20.66
N SER A 100 18.76 20.71 20.64
CA SER A 100 17.84 21.11 19.56
C SER A 100 18.28 20.65 18.16
N VAL A 101 19.06 19.56 18.09
CA VAL A 101 19.54 18.92 16.85
C VAL A 101 18.62 17.77 16.43
N TRP A 102 17.74 17.30 17.35
CA TRP A 102 16.81 16.22 17.07
C TRP A 102 15.79 16.61 15.99
N PRO A 103 15.60 15.79 14.93
CA PRO A 103 14.69 16.12 13.84
C PRO A 103 13.23 16.08 14.30
N GLU A 104 12.41 16.96 13.73
CA GLU A 104 10.95 16.86 13.87
C GLU A 104 10.45 15.68 13.04
N LEU A 105 9.95 14.65 13.72
CA LEU A 105 9.39 13.47 13.09
C LEU A 105 7.91 13.70 12.81
N ALA A 106 7.45 13.33 11.61
CA ALA A 106 6.02 13.23 11.32
C ALA A 106 5.46 12.00 12.06
N VAL A 107 4.92 12.22 13.26
CA VAL A 107 4.49 11.14 14.17
C VAL A 107 3.07 10.64 13.86
N VAL A 108 2.22 11.51 13.32
CA VAL A 108 0.83 11.22 13.00
C VAL A 108 0.70 10.96 11.50
N PRO A 109 0.05 9.86 11.06
CA PRO A 109 -0.19 9.61 9.65
C PRO A 109 -1.10 10.68 9.04
N THR A 110 -0.85 11.05 7.78
CA THR A 110 -1.71 11.96 7.02
C THR A 110 -3.06 11.32 6.67
N ASP A 111 -3.06 10.00 6.46
CA ASP A 111 -4.26 9.23 6.16
C ASP A 111 -4.34 8.00 7.07
N TYR A 112 -5.54 7.71 7.57
CA TYR A 112 -5.85 6.50 8.31
C TYR A 112 -6.95 5.72 7.58
N VAL A 113 -6.67 4.47 7.23
CA VAL A 113 -7.62 3.64 6.48
C VAL A 113 -8.21 2.58 7.41
N VAL A 114 -9.53 2.63 7.60
CA VAL A 114 -10.30 1.65 8.36
C VAL A 114 -10.71 0.52 7.41
N GLY A 115 -10.49 -0.73 7.82
CA GLY A 115 -11.08 -1.89 7.12
C GLY A 115 -10.36 -2.37 5.86
N GLY A 116 -9.10 -2.81 5.98
CA GLY A 116 -8.56 -3.86 5.09
C GLY A 116 -7.98 -3.42 3.73
N GLY A 117 -7.87 -2.12 3.42
CA GLY A 117 -7.31 -1.63 2.15
C GLY A 117 -5.79 -1.77 1.97
N GLY A 118 -5.12 -2.59 2.77
CA GLY A 118 -3.69 -2.89 2.63
C GLY A 118 -2.69 -1.75 2.81
N LYS A 119 -3.16 -0.53 3.14
CA LYS A 119 -2.31 0.64 3.33
C LYS A 119 -1.53 0.49 4.64
N LEU A 120 -0.23 0.27 4.49
CA LEU A 120 0.74 0.37 5.57
C LEU A 120 0.77 1.84 6.07
N SER A 121 0.84 2.03 7.38
CA SER A 121 1.02 3.34 8.03
C SER A 121 2.30 4.10 7.62
N THR A 122 2.68 5.13 8.38
CA THR A 122 3.86 5.95 8.08
C THR A 122 5.16 5.14 8.04
N ILE A 123 6.01 5.45 7.06
CA ILE A 123 7.36 4.89 6.93
C ILE A 123 8.14 5.06 8.24
N THR A 124 8.02 6.23 8.88
CA THR A 124 8.69 6.56 10.14
C THR A 124 8.35 5.56 11.24
N GLY A 125 7.07 5.27 11.47
CA GLY A 125 6.66 4.33 12.51
C GLY A 125 7.10 2.89 12.22
N PHE A 126 7.13 2.48 10.95
CA PHE A 126 7.68 1.17 10.56
C PHE A 126 9.17 1.04 10.83
N ILE A 127 9.97 2.06 10.50
CA ILE A 127 11.41 2.07 10.76
C ILE A 127 11.67 1.85 12.26
N VAL A 128 10.87 2.49 13.12
CA VAL A 128 10.98 2.30 14.57
C VAL A 128 10.70 0.87 14.98
N ILE A 129 9.62 0.25 14.51
CA ILE A 129 9.30 -1.14 14.84
C ILE A 129 10.42 -2.08 14.38
N VAL A 130 10.92 -1.89 13.16
CA VAL A 130 12.05 -2.66 12.60
C VAL A 130 13.31 -2.50 13.47
N ALA A 131 13.63 -1.27 13.88
CA ALA A 131 14.76 -0.99 14.76
C ALA A 131 14.60 -1.65 16.15
N LEU A 132 13.40 -1.64 16.72
CA LEU A 132 13.10 -2.31 17.99
C LEU A 132 13.25 -3.83 17.85
N ALA A 133 12.74 -4.43 16.77
CA ALA A 133 12.86 -5.86 16.50
C ALA A 133 14.32 -6.28 16.29
N LEU A 134 15.09 -5.51 15.53
CA LEU A 134 16.52 -5.73 15.31
C LEU A 134 17.30 -5.65 16.63
N THR A 135 17.06 -4.61 17.43
CA THR A 135 17.71 -4.43 18.74
C THR A 135 17.36 -5.57 19.68
N CYS A 136 16.10 -6.02 19.67
CA CYS A 136 15.64 -7.18 20.44
C CYS A 136 16.38 -8.46 20.04
N GLY A 137 16.46 -8.75 18.74
CA GLY A 137 17.20 -9.92 18.23
C GLY A 137 18.69 -9.87 18.56
N TRP A 138 19.30 -8.68 18.46
CA TRP A 138 20.69 -8.47 18.83
C TRP A 138 20.95 -8.74 20.33
N SER A 139 20.15 -8.13 21.22
CA SER A 139 20.30 -8.29 22.66
C SER A 139 20.06 -9.72 23.12
N LEU A 140 18.96 -10.35 22.66
CA LEU A 140 18.62 -11.72 23.06
C LEU A 140 19.65 -12.74 22.59
N ASN A 141 20.22 -12.59 21.40
CA ASN A 141 21.22 -13.52 20.92
C ASN A 141 22.55 -13.38 21.67
N ILE A 142 22.99 -12.17 22.04
CA ILE A 142 24.20 -12.00 22.88
C ILE A 142 24.02 -12.70 24.23
N ILE A 143 22.88 -12.43 24.89
CA ILE A 143 22.57 -13.01 26.20
C ILE A 143 22.50 -14.54 26.10
N SER A 144 21.81 -15.04 25.08
CA SER A 144 21.65 -16.48 24.84
C SER A 144 22.98 -17.13 24.47
N SER A 145 23.83 -16.46 23.69
CA SER A 145 25.17 -16.95 23.31
C SER A 145 26.10 -17.07 24.51
N ASP A 146 26.05 -16.14 25.47
CA ASP A 146 26.83 -16.23 26.71
C ASP A 146 26.26 -17.31 27.65
N TYR A 147 24.93 -17.34 27.82
CA TYR A 147 24.26 -18.29 28.71
C TYR A 147 24.45 -19.76 28.26
N PHE A 148 24.21 -20.05 26.98
CA PHE A 148 24.33 -21.41 26.43
C PHE A 148 25.73 -21.74 25.90
N ARG A 149 26.68 -20.79 25.93
CA ARG A 149 28.01 -20.93 25.35
C ARG A 149 27.95 -21.37 23.87
N LEU A 150 27.14 -20.66 23.09
CA LEU A 150 26.96 -20.96 21.66
C LEU A 150 28.29 -20.73 20.92
N GLY A 151 28.93 -21.84 20.52
CA GLY A 151 30.19 -21.82 19.79
C GLY A 151 30.05 -21.61 18.28
N GLU A 152 31.15 -21.73 17.55
CA GLU A 152 31.20 -21.55 16.09
C GLU A 152 30.25 -22.47 15.31
N LYS A 153 29.94 -23.67 15.83
CA LYS A 153 28.98 -24.59 15.19
C LYS A 153 27.57 -23.98 15.08
N TYR A 154 27.09 -23.32 16.14
CA TYR A 154 25.79 -22.64 16.12
C TYR A 154 25.78 -21.52 15.08
N ARG A 155 26.85 -20.72 15.03
CA ARG A 155 27.00 -19.61 14.07
C ARG A 155 26.97 -20.12 12.63
N ASN A 156 27.72 -21.18 12.35
CA ASN A 156 27.74 -21.79 11.01
C ASN A 156 26.37 -22.35 10.62
N ILE A 157 25.63 -22.98 11.54
CA ILE A 157 24.28 -23.47 11.27
C ILE A 157 23.33 -22.30 10.99
N PHE A 158 23.38 -21.26 11.83
CA PHE A 158 22.59 -20.05 11.62
C PHE A 158 22.90 -19.39 10.28
N ASP A 159 24.16 -19.41 9.83
CA ASP A 159 24.56 -18.86 8.53
C ASP A 159 23.92 -19.59 7.35
N HIS A 160 23.74 -20.92 7.43
CA HIS A 160 23.01 -21.66 6.39
C HIS A 160 21.54 -21.24 6.35
N PHE A 161 20.88 -21.13 7.50
CA PHE A 161 19.51 -20.62 7.58
C PHE A 161 19.40 -19.18 7.07
N TRP A 162 20.36 -18.32 7.40
CA TRP A 162 20.44 -16.94 6.96
C TRP A 162 20.54 -16.84 5.42
N TYR A 163 21.36 -17.66 4.78
CA TYR A 163 21.44 -17.68 3.32
C TYR A 163 20.16 -18.18 2.65
N LEU A 164 19.50 -19.22 3.20
CA LEU A 164 18.20 -19.68 2.70
C LEU A 164 17.14 -18.58 2.80
N LEU A 165 17.14 -17.85 3.93
CA LEU A 165 16.24 -16.73 4.18
C LEU A 165 16.50 -15.56 3.23
N ALA A 166 17.77 -15.26 2.92
CA ALA A 166 18.14 -14.24 1.95
C ALA A 166 17.66 -14.58 0.54
N ILE A 167 17.83 -15.84 0.10
CA ILE A 167 17.31 -16.32 -1.19
C ILE A 167 15.78 -16.23 -1.22
N SER A 168 15.11 -16.66 -0.14
CA SER A 168 13.65 -16.60 -0.02
C SER A 168 13.13 -15.16 -0.07
N SER A 169 13.84 -14.23 0.58
CA SER A 169 13.52 -12.79 0.54
C SER A 169 13.67 -12.22 -0.87
N GLY A 170 14.68 -12.69 -1.63
CA GLY A 170 14.84 -12.34 -3.05
C GLY A 170 13.66 -12.79 -3.90
N ILE A 171 13.18 -14.03 -3.72
CA ILE A 171 11.99 -14.55 -4.41
C ILE A 171 10.75 -13.71 -4.04
N PHE A 172 10.59 -13.41 -2.76
CA PHE A 172 9.48 -12.58 -2.27
C PHE A 172 9.48 -11.19 -2.91
N PHE A 173 10.65 -10.56 -3.03
CA PHE A 173 10.80 -9.26 -3.69
C PHE A 173 10.41 -9.31 -5.19
N VAL A 174 10.76 -10.40 -5.89
CA VAL A 174 10.35 -10.59 -7.30
C VAL A 174 8.83 -10.72 -7.41
N VAL A 175 8.19 -11.47 -6.51
CA VAL A 175 6.72 -11.57 -6.46
C VAL A 175 6.10 -10.20 -6.17
N GLU A 176 6.61 -9.45 -5.20
CA GLU A 176 6.09 -8.10 -4.90
C GLU A 176 6.29 -7.11 -6.06
N SER A 177 7.38 -7.23 -6.81
CA SER A 177 7.58 -6.41 -8.01
C SER A 177 6.52 -6.69 -9.08
N SER A 178 5.99 -7.91 -9.13
CA SER A 178 4.89 -8.27 -10.02
C SER A 178 3.58 -7.62 -9.56
N ASP A 179 3.29 -7.58 -8.25
CA ASP A 179 2.10 -6.91 -7.70
C ASP A 179 2.05 -5.43 -8.10
N LYS A 180 3.17 -4.71 -7.95
CA LYS A 180 3.28 -3.29 -8.35
C LYS A 180 3.10 -3.09 -9.85
N GLN A 181 3.54 -4.05 -10.66
CA GLN A 181 3.30 -4.02 -12.10
C GLN A 181 1.81 -4.09 -12.41
N TYR A 182 1.04 -4.96 -11.74
CA TYR A 182 -0.42 -5.01 -11.93
C TYR A 182 -1.13 -3.74 -11.49
N GLU A 183 -0.76 -3.16 -10.34
CA GLU A 183 -1.32 -1.88 -9.89
C GLU A 183 -1.07 -0.76 -10.92
N SER A 184 0.15 -0.69 -11.45
CA SER A 184 0.50 0.31 -12.47
C SER A 184 -0.26 0.09 -13.79
N GLU A 185 -0.47 -1.16 -14.19
CA GLU A 185 -1.21 -1.50 -15.40
C GLU A 185 -2.70 -1.22 -15.22
N ILE A 186 -3.29 -1.49 -14.06
CA ILE A 186 -4.68 -1.13 -13.72
C ILE A 186 -4.85 0.39 -13.82
N ALA A 187 -3.98 1.17 -13.16
CA ALA A 187 -4.04 2.63 -13.20
C ALA A 187 -3.88 3.19 -14.63
N TYR A 188 -3.02 2.57 -15.44
CA TYR A 188 -2.86 2.92 -16.85
C TYR A 188 -4.13 2.63 -17.67
N GLN A 189 -4.73 1.44 -17.49
CA GLN A 189 -5.97 1.10 -18.19
C GLN A 189 -7.15 1.98 -17.75
N GLU A 190 -7.27 2.33 -16.46
CA GLU A 190 -8.25 3.29 -15.96
C GLU A 190 -8.07 4.68 -16.61
N SER A 191 -6.81 5.13 -16.75
CA SER A 191 -6.49 6.38 -17.43
C SER A 191 -6.92 6.37 -18.90
N ILE A 192 -6.74 5.24 -19.61
CA ILE A 192 -7.23 5.08 -20.99
C ILE A 192 -8.76 5.14 -21.05
N VAL A 193 -9.47 4.45 -20.13
CA VAL A 193 -10.94 4.46 -20.08
C VAL A 193 -11.44 5.88 -19.82
N ASN A 194 -10.88 6.58 -18.84
CA ASN A 194 -11.24 7.96 -18.53
C ASN A 194 -10.99 8.88 -19.73
N SER A 195 -9.80 8.80 -20.34
CA SER A 195 -9.45 9.62 -21.51
C SER A 195 -10.34 9.31 -22.73
N SER A 196 -10.68 8.05 -22.95
CA SER A 196 -11.60 7.61 -24.00
C SER A 196 -13.00 8.19 -23.79
N SER A 197 -13.48 8.17 -22.55
CA SER A 197 -14.79 8.72 -22.16
C SER A 197 -14.83 10.23 -22.34
N ILE A 198 -13.84 10.97 -21.83
CA ILE A 198 -13.75 12.43 -21.99
C ILE A 198 -13.69 12.82 -23.47
N PHE A 199 -12.85 12.13 -24.26
CA PHE A 199 -12.72 12.39 -25.69
C PHE A 199 -14.05 12.21 -26.44
N LEU A 200 -14.79 11.14 -26.12
CA LEU A 200 -16.06 10.85 -26.78
C LEU A 200 -17.20 11.76 -26.30
N ILE A 201 -17.22 12.15 -25.01
CA ILE A 201 -18.17 13.14 -24.46
C ILE A 201 -18.06 14.45 -25.24
N ASP A 202 -16.85 14.96 -25.43
CA ASP A 202 -16.58 16.20 -26.17
C ASP A 202 -17.06 16.11 -27.65
N GLN A 203 -16.87 14.96 -28.30
CA GLN A 203 -17.41 14.72 -29.64
C GLN A 203 -18.95 14.62 -29.66
N LEU A 204 -19.56 13.99 -28.66
CA LEU A 204 -21.02 13.86 -28.54
C LEU A 204 -21.70 15.20 -28.26
N ASP A 205 -21.10 16.08 -27.46
CA ASP A 205 -21.63 17.41 -27.23
C ASP A 205 -21.62 18.27 -28.50
N ARG A 206 -20.54 18.19 -29.30
CA ARG A 206 -20.49 18.80 -30.63
C ARG A 206 -21.55 18.22 -31.56
N TYR A 207 -21.64 16.89 -31.63
CA TYR A 207 -22.64 16.19 -32.45
C TYR A 207 -24.06 16.64 -32.10
N TYR A 208 -24.39 16.71 -30.81
CA TYR A 208 -25.72 17.12 -30.35
C TYR A 208 -26.07 18.57 -30.72
N LEU A 209 -25.08 19.47 -30.71
CA LEU A 209 -25.27 20.86 -31.14
C LEU A 209 -25.40 20.98 -32.66
N ASP A 210 -24.58 20.26 -33.41
CA ASP A 210 -24.49 20.32 -34.87
C ASP A 210 -25.64 19.58 -35.57
N ALA A 211 -26.16 18.51 -34.98
CA ALA A 211 -27.28 17.74 -35.51
C ALA A 211 -28.64 18.44 -35.31
N ASP A 212 -28.64 19.73 -34.92
CA ASP A 212 -29.83 20.56 -34.68
C ASP A 212 -30.85 19.91 -33.70
N CYS A 213 -30.39 19.01 -32.81
CA CYS A 213 -31.21 18.32 -31.81
C CYS A 213 -31.96 19.28 -30.85
N LYS A 214 -31.60 20.57 -30.84
CA LYS A 214 -32.27 21.64 -30.09
C LYS A 214 -33.37 22.38 -30.86
N LYS A 215 -33.37 22.37 -32.19
CA LYS A 215 -34.21 23.28 -32.99
C LYS A 215 -35.60 22.75 -33.35
N GLU A 216 -35.80 21.43 -33.43
CA GLU A 216 -37.07 20.90 -33.98
C GLU A 216 -38.09 20.40 -32.95
N GLY A 217 -37.78 20.36 -31.64
CA GLY A 217 -38.71 19.81 -30.63
C GLY A 217 -39.08 18.33 -30.80
N LEU A 218 -38.62 17.70 -31.89
CA LEU A 218 -38.65 16.28 -32.18
C LEU A 218 -37.31 15.69 -31.74
N VAL A 219 -37.31 15.00 -30.60
CA VAL A 219 -36.13 14.25 -30.15
C VAL A 219 -36.00 13.01 -31.03
N ASN A 220 -35.19 13.08 -32.09
CA ASN A 220 -34.83 11.91 -32.89
C ASN A 220 -34.11 10.87 -32.01
N GLU A 221 -34.27 9.58 -32.33
CA GLU A 221 -33.68 8.47 -31.58
C GLU A 221 -32.16 8.62 -31.37
N THR A 222 -31.46 9.15 -32.37
CA THR A 222 -30.02 9.40 -32.32
C THR A 222 -29.65 10.57 -31.41
N CYS A 223 -30.46 11.63 -31.35
CA CYS A 223 -30.27 12.71 -30.38
C CYS A 223 -30.47 12.21 -28.95
N SER A 224 -31.52 11.40 -28.72
CA SER A 224 -31.75 10.78 -27.41
C SER A 224 -30.61 9.82 -27.03
N TRP A 225 -30.15 9.01 -27.98
CA TRP A 225 -29.01 8.12 -27.81
C TRP A 225 -27.73 8.88 -27.41
N SER A 226 -27.42 9.98 -28.09
CA SER A 226 -26.19 10.74 -27.82
C SER A 226 -26.14 11.26 -26.38
N GLN A 227 -27.26 11.73 -25.83
CA GLN A 227 -27.34 12.17 -24.43
C GLN A 227 -27.22 10.99 -23.46
N ARG A 228 -27.93 9.87 -23.72
CA ARG A 228 -27.83 8.67 -22.87
C ARG A 228 -26.41 8.10 -22.82
N VAL A 229 -25.73 8.03 -23.96
CA VAL A 229 -24.34 7.56 -24.00
C VAL A 229 -23.43 8.53 -23.26
N LYS A 230 -23.62 9.84 -23.46
CA LYS A 230 -22.85 10.86 -22.75
C LYS A 230 -22.98 10.72 -21.23
N GLU A 231 -24.19 10.54 -20.71
CA GLU A 231 -24.44 10.29 -19.28
C GLU A 231 -23.68 9.06 -18.79
N LYS A 232 -23.76 7.93 -19.51
CA LYS A 232 -22.99 6.72 -19.16
C LYS A 232 -21.48 6.96 -19.18
N LEU A 233 -20.97 7.73 -20.14
CA LEU A 233 -19.55 8.04 -20.22
C LEU A 233 -19.10 8.95 -19.07
N TYR A 234 -19.96 9.86 -18.58
CA TYR A 234 -19.65 10.68 -17.40
C TYR A 234 -19.42 9.81 -16.16
N ASP A 235 -20.21 8.76 -15.96
CA ASP A 235 -19.98 7.80 -14.87
C ASP A 235 -18.59 7.16 -14.97
N TYR A 236 -18.04 7.04 -16.18
CA TYR A 236 -16.70 6.51 -16.45
C TYR A 236 -15.57 7.55 -16.33
N THR A 237 -15.87 8.76 -15.85
CA THR A 237 -14.87 9.81 -15.57
C THR A 237 -14.69 10.08 -14.07
N LEU A 238 -15.44 9.41 -13.21
CA LEU A 238 -15.42 9.61 -11.76
C LEU A 238 -14.13 9.08 -11.12
N ARG A 239 -13.73 9.71 -10.00
CA ARG A 239 -12.69 9.20 -9.10
C ARG A 239 -13.21 7.88 -8.48
N ASP A 240 -12.41 6.82 -8.50
CA ASP A 240 -12.74 5.41 -8.15
C ASP A 240 -13.33 4.56 -9.29
N LEU A 241 -12.82 4.79 -10.50
CA LEU A 241 -13.27 4.16 -11.73
C LEU A 241 -13.17 2.62 -11.74
N GLY A 242 -12.08 2.03 -11.23
CA GLY A 242 -11.78 0.60 -11.44
C GLY A 242 -12.91 -0.33 -11.05
N SER A 243 -13.27 -0.36 -9.76
CA SER A 243 -14.27 -1.28 -9.24
C SER A 243 -15.69 -1.04 -9.76
N TYR A 244 -16.02 0.20 -10.11
CA TYR A 244 -17.32 0.54 -10.70
C TYR A 244 -17.36 0.11 -12.16
N TYR A 245 -16.36 0.47 -12.95
CA TYR A 245 -16.30 0.20 -14.38
C TYR A 245 -16.22 -1.30 -14.69
N THR A 246 -15.46 -2.07 -13.91
CA THR A 246 -15.40 -3.53 -14.10
C THR A 246 -16.72 -4.23 -13.80
N ARG A 247 -17.56 -3.66 -12.91
CA ARG A 247 -18.88 -4.20 -12.54
C ARG A 247 -20.01 -3.72 -13.44
N SER A 248 -20.00 -2.45 -13.81
CA SER A 248 -21.13 -1.74 -14.43
C SER A 248 -20.83 -1.19 -15.82
N GLY A 249 -19.60 -1.36 -16.31
CA GLY A 249 -19.23 -1.02 -17.67
C GLY A 249 -19.93 -1.89 -18.73
N PRO A 250 -19.85 -1.52 -20.01
CA PRO A 250 -20.51 -2.20 -21.12
C PRO A 250 -19.82 -3.54 -21.44
N ASP A 251 -20.60 -4.58 -21.76
CA ASP A 251 -20.08 -5.88 -22.21
C ASP A 251 -20.09 -6.00 -23.74
N SER A 252 -20.94 -5.22 -24.39
CA SER A 252 -21.20 -5.24 -25.82
C SER A 252 -21.39 -3.82 -26.37
N ILE A 253 -21.36 -3.67 -27.70
CA ILE A 253 -21.62 -2.38 -28.33
C ILE A 253 -23.08 -2.00 -28.14
N GLU A 254 -23.97 -2.99 -28.21
CA GLU A 254 -25.40 -2.85 -28.04
C GLU A 254 -25.76 -2.16 -26.72
N ASP A 255 -24.97 -2.35 -25.66
CA ASP A 255 -25.17 -1.68 -24.36
C ASP A 255 -25.07 -0.14 -24.46
N PHE A 256 -24.28 0.37 -25.39
CA PHE A 256 -24.24 1.81 -25.69
C PHE A 256 -25.43 2.27 -26.52
N PHE A 257 -26.01 1.40 -27.36
CA PHE A 257 -27.09 1.77 -28.28
C PHE A 257 -28.50 1.40 -27.77
N GLY A 258 -28.62 0.82 -26.58
CA GLY A 258 -29.91 0.49 -25.94
C GLY A 258 -30.35 -0.96 -26.08
N GLY A 259 -29.45 -1.88 -26.41
CA GLY A 259 -29.67 -3.34 -26.37
C GLY A 259 -30.46 -3.92 -27.55
N ASN A 260 -30.75 -3.12 -28.59
CA ASN A 260 -31.50 -3.56 -29.77
C ASN A 260 -30.64 -3.46 -31.04
N ASN A 261 -30.27 -4.61 -31.62
CA ASN A 261 -29.43 -4.71 -32.83
C ASN A 261 -29.94 -3.89 -34.02
N GLY A 262 -31.28 -3.77 -34.18
CA GLY A 262 -31.89 -2.98 -35.24
C GLY A 262 -31.63 -1.48 -35.07
N LEU A 263 -31.79 -0.98 -33.84
CA LEU A 263 -31.54 0.41 -33.48
C LEU A 263 -30.04 0.74 -33.55
N THR A 264 -29.18 -0.16 -33.06
CA THR A 264 -27.72 -0.03 -33.16
C THR A 264 -27.28 0.23 -34.61
N SER A 265 -27.79 -0.57 -35.55
CA SER A 265 -27.40 -0.45 -36.96
C SER A 265 -27.87 0.86 -37.61
N ILE A 266 -29.07 1.35 -37.23
CA ILE A 266 -29.61 2.61 -37.73
C ILE A 266 -28.74 3.77 -37.24
N ILE A 267 -28.47 3.85 -35.94
CA ILE A 267 -27.68 4.93 -35.35
C ILE A 267 -26.26 4.93 -35.90
N ARG A 268 -25.62 3.75 -36.01
CA ARG A 268 -24.26 3.64 -36.60
C ARG A 268 -24.22 4.12 -38.05
N ARG A 269 -25.26 3.84 -38.86
CA ARG A 269 -25.37 4.36 -40.23
C ARG A 269 -25.53 5.88 -40.26
N GLU A 270 -26.33 6.45 -39.36
CA GLU A 270 -26.47 7.91 -39.25
C GLU A 270 -25.17 8.59 -38.84
N ILE A 271 -24.40 7.99 -37.92
CA ILE A 271 -23.07 8.48 -37.52
C ILE A 271 -22.09 8.40 -38.70
N ALA A 272 -22.09 7.30 -39.46
CA ALA A 272 -21.24 7.17 -40.64
C ALA A 272 -21.56 8.23 -41.71
N GLN A 273 -22.84 8.50 -41.95
CA GLN A 273 -23.28 9.58 -42.84
C GLN A 273 -22.88 10.96 -42.33
N TYR A 274 -23.01 11.20 -41.02
CA TYR A 274 -22.58 12.44 -40.37
C TYR A 274 -21.06 12.66 -40.56
N ASN A 275 -20.25 11.64 -40.28
CA ASN A 275 -18.80 11.68 -40.47
C ASN A 275 -18.41 11.92 -41.93
N ALA A 276 -19.05 11.23 -42.89
CA ALA A 276 -18.78 11.41 -44.32
C ALA A 276 -19.12 12.82 -44.81
N LYS A 277 -20.18 13.43 -44.26
CA LYS A 277 -20.60 14.80 -44.58
C LYS A 277 -19.67 15.85 -43.98
N LYS A 278 -19.27 15.69 -42.71
CA LYS A 278 -18.45 16.66 -41.98
C LYS A 278 -16.96 16.54 -42.32
N CYS A 279 -16.46 15.32 -42.47
CA CYS A 279 -15.05 15.01 -42.71
C CYS A 279 -14.90 14.21 -44.02
N PRO A 280 -15.13 14.85 -45.18
CA PRO A 280 -15.10 14.15 -46.46
C PRO A 280 -13.68 13.68 -46.81
N ILE A 281 -13.58 12.47 -47.33
CA ILE A 281 -12.34 11.88 -47.83
C ILE A 281 -12.37 11.96 -49.36
N GLU A 282 -11.44 12.72 -49.95
CA GLU A 282 -11.28 12.77 -51.41
C GLU A 282 -10.32 11.65 -51.83
N ASP A 283 -10.79 10.71 -52.66
CA ASP A 283 -9.90 9.74 -53.32
C ASP A 283 -9.21 10.45 -54.50
N LEU A 284 -7.89 10.63 -54.38
CA LEU A 284 -7.08 11.26 -55.42
C LEU A 284 -6.65 10.26 -56.51
N GLY A 285 -7.07 9.00 -56.41
CA GLY A 285 -6.66 7.91 -57.30
C GLY A 285 -5.32 7.28 -56.88
N GLY A 286 -5.06 6.07 -57.41
CA GLY A 286 -3.79 5.35 -57.16
C GLY A 286 -3.56 4.92 -55.71
N GLY A 287 -4.63 4.83 -54.89
CA GLY A 287 -4.54 4.51 -53.46
C GLY A 287 -4.21 5.70 -52.56
N SER A 288 -4.09 6.91 -53.12
CA SER A 288 -3.83 8.15 -52.36
C SER A 288 -5.14 8.81 -51.93
N LYS A 289 -5.30 9.03 -50.63
CA LYS A 289 -6.47 9.72 -50.06
C LYS A 289 -6.06 11.10 -49.55
N SER A 290 -6.85 12.12 -49.88
CA SER A 290 -6.70 13.46 -49.34
C SER A 290 -7.74 13.71 -48.25
N PHE A 291 -7.29 14.14 -47.09
CA PHE A 291 -8.15 14.59 -46.00
C PHE A 291 -8.28 16.10 -46.11
N ARG A 292 -9.39 16.56 -46.69
CA ARG A 292 -9.66 17.99 -46.73
C ARG A 292 -10.24 18.38 -45.37
N ASN A 293 -9.46 19.06 -44.52
CA ASN A 293 -9.91 19.56 -43.23
C ASN A 293 -10.89 20.72 -43.45
N VAL A 294 -12.18 20.41 -43.61
CA VAL A 294 -13.22 21.43 -43.87
C VAL A 294 -13.86 21.95 -42.57
N ASP A 295 -13.71 21.26 -41.44
CA ASP A 295 -14.26 21.66 -40.15
C ASP A 295 -13.28 21.39 -39.00
N SER A 296 -13.25 22.30 -38.02
CA SER A 296 -12.45 22.19 -36.78
C SER A 296 -12.81 20.96 -35.93
N SER A 297 -13.97 20.37 -36.18
CA SER A 297 -14.47 19.15 -35.52
C SER A 297 -13.85 17.85 -36.04
N CYS A 298 -13.16 17.87 -37.20
CA CYS A 298 -12.52 16.69 -37.78
C CYS A 298 -11.18 16.41 -37.12
N ILE A 299 -11.17 15.55 -36.11
CA ILE A 299 -9.99 15.24 -35.30
C ILE A 299 -9.56 13.79 -35.56
N ARG A 300 -8.25 13.57 -35.64
CA ARG A 300 -7.70 12.22 -35.68
C ARG A 300 -7.74 11.62 -34.29
N THR A 301 -8.39 10.46 -34.15
CA THR A 301 -8.45 9.75 -32.88
C THR A 301 -7.05 9.30 -32.46
N PRO A 302 -6.60 9.61 -31.22
CA PRO A 302 -5.34 9.10 -30.71
C PRO A 302 -5.30 7.57 -30.77
N SER A 303 -4.15 7.00 -31.16
CA SER A 303 -4.00 5.54 -31.35
C SER A 303 -4.30 4.74 -30.08
N GLU A 304 -4.06 5.31 -28.91
CA GLU A 304 -4.33 4.70 -27.61
C GLU A 304 -5.82 4.50 -27.33
N LEU A 305 -6.67 5.34 -27.93
CA LEU A 305 -8.13 5.30 -27.74
C LEU A 305 -8.84 4.48 -28.83
N CYS A 306 -8.09 3.98 -29.83
CA CYS A 306 -8.62 3.41 -31.08
C CYS A 306 -7.87 2.11 -31.44
N ARG A 307 -7.63 1.25 -30.45
CA ARG A 307 -6.86 -0.01 -30.63
C ARG A 307 -7.69 -1.17 -31.15
N GLU A 308 -9.00 -1.10 -30.94
CA GLU A 308 -9.94 -2.17 -31.26
C GLU A 308 -10.77 -1.80 -32.49
N TYR A 309 -11.06 -2.80 -33.33
CA TYR A 309 -11.88 -2.62 -34.51
C TYR A 309 -13.37 -2.73 -34.16
N PRO A 310 -14.24 -1.98 -34.84
CA PRO A 310 -15.68 -2.16 -34.69
C PRO A 310 -16.11 -3.54 -35.18
N PRO A 311 -17.23 -4.07 -34.63
CA PRO A 311 -17.95 -5.15 -35.27
C PRO A 311 -18.45 -4.70 -36.64
N GLU A 312 -18.67 -5.68 -37.50
CA GLU A 312 -19.13 -5.47 -38.87
C GLU A 312 -20.39 -4.61 -38.94
N LEU A 313 -20.42 -3.67 -39.88
CA LEU A 313 -21.61 -2.90 -40.26
C LEU A 313 -21.83 -3.13 -41.76
N ASP A 314 -23.01 -3.61 -42.13
CA ASP A 314 -23.40 -3.89 -43.52
C ASP A 314 -22.41 -4.79 -44.30
N GLY A 315 -21.76 -5.75 -43.62
CA GLY A 315 -20.84 -6.69 -44.28
C GLY A 315 -19.40 -6.18 -44.44
N ALA A 316 -19.05 -5.05 -43.81
CA ALA A 316 -17.71 -4.47 -43.88
C ALA A 316 -17.17 -4.02 -42.51
N ILE A 317 -15.83 -4.11 -42.36
CA ILE A 317 -15.10 -3.56 -41.20
C ILE A 317 -14.25 -2.40 -41.70
N GLU A 318 -14.44 -1.23 -41.12
CA GLU A 318 -13.63 -0.04 -41.46
C GLU A 318 -12.28 -0.11 -40.74
N LYS A 319 -11.24 -0.59 -41.46
CA LYS A 319 -9.91 -0.85 -40.89
C LYS A 319 -9.02 0.40 -40.75
N ASN A 320 -9.40 1.53 -41.33
CA ASN A 320 -8.56 2.73 -41.41
C ASN A 320 -8.96 3.84 -40.40
N LEU A 321 -9.82 3.54 -39.42
CA LEU A 321 -10.33 4.52 -38.45
C LEU A 321 -9.23 5.24 -37.64
N MET A 322 -8.08 4.60 -37.41
CA MET A 322 -6.95 5.22 -36.69
C MET A 322 -6.24 6.36 -37.43
N ILE A 323 -6.33 6.39 -38.77
CA ILE A 323 -5.64 7.39 -39.60
C ILE A 323 -6.61 8.37 -40.24
N THR A 324 -7.90 8.06 -40.22
CA THR A 324 -8.97 8.91 -40.73
C THR A 324 -9.40 9.93 -39.66
N PRO A 325 -9.40 11.24 -39.95
CA PRO A 325 -10.02 12.23 -39.08
C PRO A 325 -11.55 12.07 -39.11
N LEU A 326 -12.17 12.02 -37.93
CA LEU A 326 -13.60 11.81 -37.76
C LEU A 326 -14.18 12.92 -36.88
N ALA A 327 -15.44 13.28 -37.13
CA ALA A 327 -16.17 14.21 -36.27
C ALA A 327 -16.68 13.50 -35.00
N LEU A 328 -17.05 12.22 -35.13
CA LEU A 328 -17.49 11.34 -34.04
C LEU A 328 -16.88 9.94 -34.20
N ALA A 329 -15.98 9.55 -33.29
CA ALA A 329 -15.15 8.34 -33.40
C ALA A 329 -15.70 7.12 -32.63
N THR A 330 -17.02 6.94 -32.60
CA THR A 330 -17.69 5.86 -31.84
C THR A 330 -17.26 4.48 -32.27
N GLU A 331 -17.00 4.28 -33.56
CA GLU A 331 -16.65 2.99 -34.16
C GLU A 331 -15.31 2.42 -33.71
N CYS A 332 -14.42 3.20 -33.09
CA CYS A 332 -13.22 2.64 -32.46
C CYS A 332 -13.10 2.93 -30.97
N VAL A 333 -13.65 4.04 -30.48
CA VAL A 333 -13.58 4.37 -29.04
C VAL A 333 -14.51 3.46 -28.22
N LEU A 334 -15.73 3.15 -28.69
CA LEU A 334 -16.64 2.27 -27.95
C LEU A 334 -16.12 0.81 -27.86
N PRO A 335 -15.62 0.18 -28.94
CA PRO A 335 -14.94 -1.12 -28.83
C PRO A 335 -13.76 -1.09 -27.86
N ASN A 336 -12.96 -0.02 -27.88
CA ASN A 336 -11.81 0.12 -26.97
C ASN A 336 -12.24 0.18 -25.50
N LEU A 337 -13.36 0.86 -25.19
CA LEU A 337 -13.95 0.88 -23.85
C LEU A 337 -14.37 -0.53 -23.39
N ILE A 338 -15.06 -1.29 -24.23
CA ILE A 338 -15.49 -2.67 -23.93
C ILE A 338 -14.27 -3.57 -23.67
N GLN A 339 -13.24 -3.48 -24.51
CA GLN A 339 -12.03 -4.26 -24.30
C GLN A 339 -11.25 -3.79 -23.06
N GLY A 340 -11.30 -2.49 -22.74
CA GLY A 340 -10.78 -1.92 -21.50
C GLY A 340 -11.39 -2.58 -20.27
N LYS A 341 -12.72 -2.83 -20.25
CA LYS A 341 -13.41 -3.55 -19.16
C LYS A 341 -12.84 -4.95 -18.99
N LYS A 342 -12.73 -5.72 -20.07
CA LYS A 342 -12.19 -7.09 -20.06
C LYS A 342 -10.73 -7.14 -19.58
N ARG A 343 -9.92 -6.17 -20.01
CA ARG A 343 -8.52 -6.04 -19.56
C ARG A 343 -8.45 -5.74 -18.07
N LEU A 344 -9.22 -4.76 -17.59
CA LEU A 344 -9.29 -4.41 -16.18
C LEU A 344 -9.74 -5.61 -15.33
N GLN A 345 -10.81 -6.31 -15.71
CA GLN A 345 -11.26 -7.53 -15.02
C GLN A 345 -10.15 -8.59 -14.95
N THR A 346 -9.46 -8.83 -16.06
CA THR A 346 -8.35 -9.81 -16.11
C THR A 346 -7.19 -9.39 -15.21
N LEU A 347 -6.86 -8.09 -15.16
CA LEU A 347 -5.79 -7.55 -14.32
C LEU A 347 -6.17 -7.60 -12.84
N GLU A 348 -7.40 -7.22 -12.49
CA GLU A 348 -7.95 -7.32 -11.13
C GLU A 348 -7.97 -8.77 -10.64
N GLU A 349 -8.38 -9.73 -11.48
CA GLU A 349 -8.35 -11.15 -11.13
C GLU A 349 -6.93 -11.66 -10.90
N LYS A 350 -5.96 -11.23 -11.72
CA LYS A 350 -4.55 -11.59 -11.56
C LYS A 350 -3.97 -10.97 -10.29
N ALA A 351 -4.27 -9.69 -10.03
CA ALA A 351 -3.87 -8.99 -8.83
C ALA A 351 -4.48 -9.64 -7.58
N ALA A 352 -5.75 -10.03 -7.61
CA ALA A 352 -6.42 -10.72 -6.51
C ALA A 352 -5.83 -12.11 -6.23
N LYS A 353 -5.42 -12.86 -7.27
CA LYS A 353 -4.78 -14.17 -7.12
C LYS A 353 -3.35 -14.08 -6.57
N GLN A 354 -2.64 -12.97 -6.83
CA GLN A 354 -1.27 -12.76 -6.35
C GLN A 354 -1.20 -11.95 -5.04
N GLY A 355 -2.27 -11.20 -4.73
CA GLY A 355 -2.39 -10.35 -3.56
C GLY A 355 -2.36 -11.14 -2.26
N GLY A 356 -1.16 -11.40 -1.75
CA GLY A 356 -0.95 -11.81 -0.36
C GLY A 356 -1.35 -10.67 0.58
N ASN A 357 -1.94 -11.00 1.74
CA ASN A 357 -2.34 -10.02 2.74
C ASN A 357 -1.13 -9.11 3.10
N PRO A 358 -1.17 -7.79 2.81
CA PRO A 358 -0.05 -6.88 3.01
C PRO A 358 0.38 -6.77 4.49
N TYR A 359 -0.54 -7.03 5.42
CA TYR A 359 -0.23 -7.09 6.85
C TYR A 359 0.62 -8.32 7.21
N VAL A 360 0.44 -9.45 6.51
CA VAL A 360 1.29 -10.65 6.67
C VAL A 360 2.70 -10.39 6.14
N LYS A 361 2.81 -9.67 5.01
CA LYS A 361 4.10 -9.25 4.44
C LYS A 361 4.91 -8.45 5.47
N TRP A 362 4.28 -7.52 6.18
CA TRP A 362 4.94 -6.76 7.23
C TRP A 362 5.40 -7.62 8.42
N MET A 363 4.58 -8.56 8.89
CA MET A 363 4.98 -9.44 10.01
C MET A 363 6.25 -10.22 9.66
N ILE A 364 6.36 -10.66 8.40
CA ILE A 364 7.58 -11.29 7.88
C ILE A 364 8.74 -10.30 7.95
N PHE A 365 8.60 -9.05 7.50
CA PHE A 365 9.66 -8.04 7.60
C PHE A 365 10.14 -7.78 9.04
N VAL A 366 9.22 -7.72 10.02
CA VAL A 366 9.59 -7.56 11.44
C VAL A 366 10.37 -8.78 11.95
N LEU A 367 9.92 -9.99 11.58
CA LEU A 367 10.62 -11.23 11.92
C LEU A 367 12.01 -11.29 11.27
N LEU A 368 12.13 -10.92 9.99
CA LEU A 368 13.41 -10.83 9.28
C LEU A 368 14.35 -9.83 9.98
N SER A 369 13.83 -8.69 10.42
CA SER A 369 14.60 -7.67 11.15
C SER A 369 15.15 -8.19 12.48
N PHE A 370 14.37 -8.98 13.20
CA PHE A 370 14.84 -9.70 14.38
C PHE A 370 16.00 -10.65 14.04
N LEU A 371 15.87 -11.44 12.98
CA LEU A 371 16.92 -12.38 12.53
C LEU A 371 18.18 -11.65 12.03
N VAL A 372 18.05 -10.49 11.39
CA VAL A 372 19.18 -9.60 11.08
C VAL A 372 19.91 -9.24 12.37
N GLY A 373 19.19 -8.86 13.42
CA GLY A 373 19.77 -8.60 14.74
C GLY A 373 20.58 -9.77 15.31
N VAL A 374 20.08 -11.01 15.14
CA VAL A 374 20.80 -12.25 15.50
C VAL A 374 22.09 -12.41 14.67
N LYS A 375 22.06 -12.13 13.36
CA LYS A 375 23.26 -12.18 12.51
C LYS A 375 24.30 -11.13 12.90
N ILE A 376 23.86 -9.89 13.16
CA ILE A 376 24.73 -8.78 13.57
C ILE A 376 25.39 -9.10 14.92
N SER A 377 24.64 -9.64 15.87
CA SER A 377 25.18 -10.02 17.18
C SER A 377 26.22 -11.15 17.07
N ASN A 378 26.00 -12.17 16.23
CA ASN A 378 27.02 -13.21 15.98
C ASN A 378 28.34 -12.59 15.50
N THR A 379 28.25 -11.62 14.60
CA THR A 379 29.42 -10.88 14.08
C THR A 379 30.04 -9.98 15.15
N THR A 380 29.21 -9.33 15.97
CA THR A 380 29.64 -8.47 17.09
C THR A 380 30.44 -9.26 18.12
N VAL A 381 29.92 -10.42 18.55
CA VAL A 381 30.60 -11.30 19.51
C VAL A 381 31.92 -11.80 18.93
N LYS A 382 31.97 -12.13 17.64
CA LYS A 382 33.22 -12.53 16.97
C LYS A 382 34.24 -11.39 16.98
N LEU A 383 33.83 -10.16 16.67
CA LEU A 383 34.71 -8.99 16.65
C LEU A 383 35.30 -8.68 18.03
N VAL A 384 34.50 -8.83 19.10
CA VAL A 384 34.95 -8.61 20.48
C VAL A 384 35.81 -9.77 20.98
N ASN A 385 35.38 -11.02 20.83
CA ASN A 385 36.09 -12.20 21.34
C ASN A 385 37.36 -12.56 20.54
N SER A 386 37.52 -12.07 19.31
CA SER A 386 38.79 -12.22 18.57
C SER A 386 39.96 -11.53 19.26
N THR A 387 39.70 -10.69 20.28
CA THR A 387 40.71 -9.96 21.04
C THR A 387 40.99 -10.52 22.45
N GLU A 388 40.19 -11.47 22.96
CA GLU A 388 40.27 -11.91 24.36
C GLU A 388 40.03 -13.43 24.48
N HIS A 389 41.10 -14.18 24.77
CA HIS A 389 41.05 -15.62 25.03
C HIS A 389 40.72 -15.85 26.52
N ASP A 390 39.44 -15.72 26.89
CA ASP A 390 39.04 -15.78 28.30
C ASP A 390 38.27 -17.07 28.64
N ASN A 391 38.83 -17.86 29.56
CA ASN A 391 38.23 -19.05 30.17
C ASN A 391 37.29 -18.70 31.35
N SER A 392 36.89 -17.43 31.48
CA SER A 392 36.05 -16.96 32.57
C SER A 392 34.63 -17.56 32.54
N PRO A 393 33.98 -17.72 33.71
CA PRO A 393 32.60 -18.19 33.79
C PRO A 393 31.65 -17.15 33.16
N PRO A 394 30.51 -17.59 32.57
CA PRO A 394 29.63 -16.71 31.80
C PRO A 394 29.19 -15.52 32.64
N ARG A 395 29.30 -14.31 32.08
CA ARG A 395 28.96 -13.08 32.80
C ARG A 395 27.48 -13.06 33.20
N THR A 396 26.62 -13.74 32.42
CA THR A 396 25.21 -13.96 32.74
C THR A 396 25.03 -14.72 34.06
N HIS A 397 25.82 -15.77 34.31
CA HIS A 397 25.75 -16.53 35.57
C HIS A 397 26.25 -15.71 36.77
N GLN A 398 27.27 -14.86 36.58
CA GLN A 398 27.75 -13.97 37.64
C GLN A 398 26.66 -12.97 38.07
N ILE A 399 25.94 -12.38 37.10
CA ILE A 399 24.86 -11.44 37.39
C ILE A 399 23.63 -12.14 37.95
N LEU A 400 23.22 -13.30 37.40
CA LEU A 400 22.11 -14.08 37.98
C LEU A 400 22.40 -14.47 39.43
N ASN A 401 23.64 -14.85 39.74
CA ASN A 401 24.06 -15.12 41.12
C ASN A 401 24.08 -13.86 41.99
N PHE A 402 24.47 -12.71 41.44
CA PHE A 402 24.42 -11.42 42.13
C PHE A 402 22.97 -10.98 42.41
N LEU A 403 22.08 -11.06 41.43
CA LEU A 403 20.64 -10.78 41.56
C LEU A 403 19.99 -11.76 42.55
N ARG A 404 20.31 -13.05 42.46
CA ARG A 404 19.83 -14.06 43.43
C ARG A 404 20.33 -13.76 44.84
N ARG A 405 21.57 -13.29 44.99
CA ARG A 405 22.10 -12.85 46.29
C ARG A 405 21.36 -11.62 46.80
N LEU A 406 21.15 -10.60 45.96
CA LEU A 406 20.36 -9.40 46.27
C LEU A 406 18.93 -9.72 46.71
N PHE A 407 18.24 -10.62 45.99
CA PHE A 407 16.90 -11.08 46.36
C PHE A 407 16.89 -11.98 47.61
N ASN A 408 17.99 -12.67 47.91
CA ASN A 408 18.15 -13.48 49.13
C ASN A 408 18.72 -12.69 50.34
N TYR A 409 19.03 -11.39 50.21
CA TYR A 409 19.38 -10.57 51.38
C TYR A 409 18.14 -10.38 52.28
N PRO A 410 18.28 -10.41 53.62
CA PRO A 410 17.17 -10.41 54.58
C PRO A 410 16.35 -9.11 54.61
N PHE A 411 16.64 -8.13 53.75
CA PHE A 411 15.88 -6.88 53.67
C PHE A 411 14.43 -7.10 53.20
N LEU A 412 14.16 -8.12 52.37
CA LEU A 412 12.78 -8.47 51.99
C LEU A 412 12.03 -9.29 53.08
N LYS A 413 12.76 -9.97 53.98
CA LYS A 413 12.16 -10.60 55.17
C LYS A 413 11.70 -9.56 56.20
N LEU A 414 12.30 -8.36 56.22
CA LEU A 414 11.89 -7.27 57.10
C LEU A 414 10.53 -6.69 56.70
N PHE A 415 10.23 -6.61 55.40
CA PHE A 415 8.93 -6.13 54.92
C PHE A 415 7.77 -7.11 55.15
N ILE A 416 8.06 -8.42 55.24
CA ILE A 416 7.05 -9.44 55.59
C ILE A 416 6.82 -9.50 57.10
N LEU A 417 7.81 -9.12 57.92
CA LEU A 417 7.64 -9.05 59.38
C LEU A 417 6.90 -7.80 59.86
N ILE A 418 6.98 -6.68 59.13
CA ILE A 418 6.22 -5.45 59.47
C ILE A 418 4.72 -5.59 59.18
N ARG A 419 4.31 -6.45 58.23
CA ARG A 419 2.88 -6.72 57.97
C ARG A 419 2.24 -7.74 58.93
N LYS A 420 3.01 -8.29 59.88
CA LYS A 420 2.51 -9.25 60.87
C LYS A 420 2.35 -8.64 62.27
N SER A 421 2.54 -7.33 62.41
CA SER A 421 2.34 -6.59 63.67
C SER A 421 1.33 -5.43 63.57
N GLU A 422 0.39 -5.51 62.63
CA GLU A 422 -0.85 -4.70 62.65
C GLU A 422 -2.06 -5.61 62.77
#